data_AF-A0A1T3NKD2-F1
#
_entry.id   AF-A0A1T3NKD2-F1
#
_cell.length_a   1.000
_cell.length_b   1.000
_cell.length_c   1.000
_cell.angle_alpha   90.00
_cell.angle_beta   90.00
_cell.angle_gamma   90.00
#
_symmetry.space_group_name_H-M   'P 1'
#
loop_
_entity.id
_entity.type
_entity.pdbx_description
1 polymer ?
#
loop_
_entity_poly.entity_id
_entity_poly.type
_entity_poly.pdbx_seq_one_letter_code
_entity_poly.pdbx_strand_id
1 'polypeptide(L)'
;MRDTLVAVGDVADRFDLPISTLHYWERRGLITPHRRAGRRYYDAEHLYRIALIRLWRDTGLMSLDEIAAVLAGRTATHNWRDTVTSRITAIEAQLNQLDTARGYLSYMLECTRDNPAADCLQFRAEVLVPAPKHRPTHD
;
A
#
# COMPACT_ATOMS: atom_id res chain seq x y z
N MET A 1 -33.14 3.72 11.51
CA MET A 1 -32.26 4.91 11.65
C MET A 1 -32.58 5.85 10.51
N ARG A 2 -32.72 7.15 10.74
CA ARG A 2 -32.82 8.12 9.64
C ARG A 2 -31.45 8.14 8.94
N ASP A 3 -31.38 7.69 7.70
CA ASP A 3 -30.17 7.84 6.88
C ASP A 3 -29.94 9.34 6.66
N THR A 4 -29.04 9.88 7.48
CA THR A 4 -28.60 11.26 7.35
C THR A 4 -27.64 11.29 6.18
N LEU A 5 -28.07 11.91 5.09
CA LEU A 5 -27.24 12.09 3.92
C LEU A 5 -26.24 13.22 4.16
N VAL A 6 -24.97 12.91 4.00
CA VAL A 6 -23.83 13.81 4.20
C VAL A 6 -23.35 14.32 2.85
N ALA A 7 -23.14 15.63 2.71
CA ALA A 7 -22.69 16.21 1.43
C ALA A 7 -21.20 15.90 1.20
N VAL A 8 -20.77 15.90 -0.07
CA VAL A 8 -19.38 15.58 -0.44
C VAL A 8 -18.32 16.43 0.27
N GLY A 9 -18.61 17.70 0.57
CA GLY A 9 -17.70 18.57 1.33
C GLY A 9 -17.49 18.07 2.75
N ASP A 10 -18.59 17.81 3.46
CA ASP A 10 -18.54 17.29 4.84
C ASP A 10 -17.87 15.91 4.91
N VAL A 11 -18.05 15.06 3.87
CA VAL A 11 -17.34 13.78 3.78
C VAL A 11 -15.84 13.99 3.55
N ALA A 12 -15.46 14.89 2.64
CA ALA A 12 -14.07 15.22 2.39
C ALA A 12 -13.37 15.72 3.67
N ASP A 13 -14.01 16.62 4.40
CA ASP A 13 -13.50 17.17 5.66
C ASP A 13 -13.42 16.09 6.75
N ARG A 14 -14.49 15.29 6.91
CA ARG A 14 -14.55 14.23 7.93
C ARG A 14 -13.47 13.16 7.75
N PHE A 15 -13.14 12.83 6.51
CA PHE A 15 -12.15 11.80 6.20
C PHE A 15 -10.77 12.35 5.90
N ASP A 16 -10.57 13.68 5.97
CA ASP A 16 -9.33 14.36 5.55
C ASP A 16 -8.88 13.89 4.16
N LEU A 17 -9.80 13.98 3.19
CA LEU A 17 -9.59 13.58 1.80
C LEU A 17 -9.93 14.73 0.86
N PRO A 18 -9.10 14.98 -0.17
CA PRO A 18 -9.51 15.87 -1.26
C PRO A 18 -10.81 15.37 -1.91
N ILE A 19 -11.73 16.29 -2.25
CA ILE A 19 -12.95 15.95 -3.01
C ILE A 19 -12.60 15.23 -4.32
N SER A 20 -11.47 15.57 -4.94
CA SER A 20 -10.95 14.90 -6.15
C SER A 20 -10.68 13.41 -5.93
N THR A 21 -10.29 12.99 -4.72
CA THR A 21 -10.13 11.58 -4.33
C THR A 21 -11.47 10.86 -4.31
N LEU A 22 -12.50 11.45 -3.71
CA LEU A 22 -13.86 10.88 -3.72
C LEU A 22 -14.40 10.76 -5.15
N HIS A 23 -14.21 11.79 -5.98
CA HIS A 23 -14.57 11.72 -7.40
C HIS A 23 -13.77 10.66 -8.16
N TYR A 24 -12.50 10.46 -7.83
CA TYR A 24 -11.67 9.44 -8.45
C TYR A 24 -12.15 8.03 -8.09
N TRP A 25 -12.48 7.78 -6.82
CA TRP A 25 -13.05 6.51 -6.38
C TRP A 25 -14.43 6.25 -7.01
N GLU A 26 -15.26 7.29 -7.18
CA GLU A 26 -16.50 7.20 -7.95
C GLU A 26 -16.25 6.79 -9.40
N ARG A 27 -15.31 7.44 -10.10
CA ARG A 27 -14.94 7.07 -11.49
C ARG A 27 -14.41 5.65 -11.60
N ARG A 28 -13.77 5.13 -10.55
CA ARG A 28 -13.29 3.75 -10.46
C ARG A 28 -14.39 2.75 -10.08
N GLY A 29 -15.62 3.20 -9.83
CA GLY A 29 -16.73 2.35 -9.39
C GLY A 29 -16.59 1.85 -7.94
N LEU A 30 -15.68 2.45 -7.17
CA LEU A 30 -15.44 2.05 -5.78
C LEU A 30 -16.47 2.62 -4.84
N ILE A 31 -17.15 3.71 -5.18
CA ILE A 31 -18.25 4.30 -4.42
C ILE A 31 -19.28 4.88 -5.39
N THR A 32 -20.57 4.79 -5.05
CA THR A 32 -21.65 5.26 -5.93
C THR A 32 -22.58 6.20 -5.18
N PRO A 33 -22.26 7.50 -5.06
CA PRO A 33 -23.01 8.42 -4.22
C PRO A 33 -24.45 8.62 -4.71
N HIS A 34 -25.33 8.99 -3.79
CA HIS A 34 -26.63 9.55 -4.14
C HIS A 34 -26.45 10.92 -4.80
N ARG A 35 -27.35 11.26 -5.74
CA ARG A 35 -27.39 12.59 -6.37
C ARG A 35 -28.70 13.30 -6.07
N ARG A 36 -28.61 14.54 -5.59
CA ARG A 36 -29.76 15.44 -5.39
C ARG A 36 -29.41 16.82 -5.94
N ALA A 37 -30.19 17.30 -6.91
CA ALA A 37 -29.97 18.58 -7.59
C ALA A 37 -28.51 18.78 -8.06
N GLY A 38 -27.91 17.74 -8.65
CA GLY A 38 -26.53 17.77 -9.14
C GLY A 38 -25.44 17.64 -8.07
N ARG A 39 -25.78 17.62 -6.78
CA ARG A 39 -24.83 17.45 -5.67
C ARG A 39 -24.78 15.99 -5.20
N ARG A 40 -23.58 15.57 -4.77
CA ARG A 40 -23.30 14.22 -4.25
C ARG A 40 -23.57 14.14 -2.76
N TYR A 41 -24.22 13.05 -2.35
CA TYR A 41 -24.56 12.74 -0.97
C TYR A 41 -24.23 11.29 -0.63
N TYR A 42 -23.87 11.06 0.63
CA TYR A 42 -23.37 9.79 1.15
C TYR A 42 -24.19 9.41 2.39
N ASP A 43 -24.72 8.19 2.42
CA ASP A 43 -25.36 7.61 3.61
C ASP A 43 -24.34 6.83 4.46
N ALA A 44 -24.80 6.17 5.52
CA ALA A 44 -23.94 5.42 6.43
C ALA A 44 -23.12 4.31 5.73
N GLU A 45 -23.71 3.58 4.79
CA GLU A 45 -23.04 2.51 4.04
C GLU A 45 -21.92 3.08 3.16
N HIS A 46 -22.16 4.23 2.53
CA HIS A 46 -21.10 4.90 1.77
C HIS A 46 -19.94 5.36 2.66
N LEU A 47 -20.25 5.92 3.84
CA LEU A 47 -19.20 6.36 4.78
C LEU A 47 -18.38 5.17 5.28
N TYR A 48 -19.03 4.04 5.59
CA TYR A 48 -18.34 2.81 5.95
C TYR A 48 -17.43 2.32 4.83
N ARG A 49 -17.92 2.32 3.58
CA ARG A 49 -17.13 1.92 2.42
C ARG A 49 -15.93 2.84 2.17
N ILE A 50 -16.08 4.15 2.34
CA ILE A 50 -14.98 5.13 2.28
C ILE A 50 -13.93 4.82 3.37
N ALA A 51 -14.38 4.52 4.60
CA ALA A 51 -13.50 4.13 5.69
C ALA A 51 -12.71 2.85 5.39
N LEU A 52 -13.37 1.83 4.81
CA LEU A 52 -12.71 0.58 4.38
C LEU A 52 -11.65 0.82 3.31
N ILE A 53 -11.97 1.60 2.26
CA ILE A 53 -11.01 1.91 1.20
C ILE A 53 -9.79 2.61 1.80
N ARG A 54 -9.99 3.57 2.73
CA ARG A 54 -8.88 4.25 3.40
C ARG A 54 -8.04 3.27 4.24
N LEU A 55 -8.67 2.47 5.08
CA LEU A 55 -7.98 1.47 5.91
C LEU A 55 -7.11 0.52 5.06
N TRP A 56 -7.66 -0.01 3.97
CA TRP A 56 -6.93 -0.97 3.13
C TRP A 56 -5.81 -0.34 2.31
N ARG A 57 -5.93 0.94 1.91
CA ARG A 57 -4.82 1.66 1.27
C ARG A 57 -3.72 2.01 2.26
N ASP A 58 -4.09 2.65 3.37
CA ASP A 58 -3.14 3.28 4.29
C ASP A 58 -2.45 2.23 5.17
N THR A 59 -3.21 1.23 5.65
CA THR A 59 -2.70 0.18 6.54
C THR A 59 -2.46 -1.12 5.79
N GLY A 60 -3.39 -1.52 4.91
CA GLY A 60 -3.27 -2.78 4.16
C GLY A 60 -2.29 -2.71 2.98
N LEU A 61 -1.72 -1.53 2.69
CA LEU A 61 -0.84 -1.28 1.55
C LEU A 61 -1.42 -1.76 0.21
N MET A 62 -2.74 -1.81 0.09
CA MET A 62 -3.42 -2.27 -1.11
C MET A 62 -3.54 -1.17 -2.15
N SER A 63 -3.33 -1.54 -3.41
CA SER A 63 -3.71 -0.74 -4.57
C SER A 63 -5.23 -0.66 -4.71
N LEU A 64 -5.71 0.30 -5.50
CA LEU A 64 -7.14 0.42 -5.77
C LEU A 64 -7.72 -0.76 -6.55
N ASP A 65 -6.91 -1.42 -7.38
CA ASP A 65 -7.35 -2.59 -8.15
C ASP A 65 -7.53 -3.81 -7.23
N GLU A 66 -6.63 -4.00 -6.26
CA GLU A 66 -6.79 -5.01 -5.21
C GLU A 66 -8.01 -4.72 -4.34
N ILE A 67 -8.23 -3.46 -3.97
CA ILE A 67 -9.41 -3.05 -3.22
C ILE A 67 -10.68 -3.29 -4.03
N ALA A 68 -10.70 -2.98 -5.32
CA ALA A 68 -11.83 -3.27 -6.19
C ALA A 68 -12.15 -4.77 -6.23
N ALA A 69 -11.11 -5.60 -6.37
CA ALA A 69 -11.21 -7.06 -6.32
C ALA A 69 -11.79 -7.57 -4.99
N VAL A 70 -11.35 -7.02 -3.86
CA VAL A 70 -11.86 -7.40 -2.53
C VAL A 70 -13.32 -6.94 -2.35
N LEU A 71 -13.66 -5.72 -2.77
CA LEU A 71 -15.03 -5.20 -2.70
C LEU A 71 -16.01 -5.94 -3.62
N ALA A 72 -15.53 -6.50 -4.72
CA ALA A 72 -16.33 -7.32 -5.63
C ALA A 72 -16.64 -8.71 -5.05
N GLY A 73 -15.91 -9.14 -4.01
CA GLY A 73 -16.09 -10.45 -3.39
C GLY A 73 -15.66 -11.61 -4.30
N ARG A 74 -16.38 -12.73 -4.25
CA ARG A 74 -16.12 -13.88 -5.14
C ARG A 74 -16.87 -13.70 -6.45
N THR A 75 -16.16 -13.80 -7.55
CA THR A 75 -16.70 -13.81 -8.92
C THR A 75 -16.34 -15.12 -9.62
N ALA A 76 -16.80 -15.31 -10.85
CA ALA A 76 -16.47 -16.50 -11.65
C ALA A 76 -14.97 -16.59 -11.98
N THR A 77 -14.29 -15.45 -12.09
CA THR A 77 -12.89 -15.37 -12.55
C THR A 77 -11.92 -14.93 -11.46
N HIS A 78 -12.42 -14.54 -10.29
CA HIS A 78 -11.61 -13.95 -9.23
C HIS A 78 -12.14 -14.27 -7.83
N ASN A 79 -11.24 -14.64 -6.93
CA ASN A 79 -11.52 -14.86 -5.52
C ASN A 79 -10.69 -13.88 -4.68
N TRP A 80 -11.38 -12.96 -4.00
CA TRP A 80 -10.75 -11.92 -3.17
C TRP A 80 -9.72 -12.46 -2.16
N ARG A 81 -9.86 -13.71 -1.69
CA ARG A 81 -8.90 -14.33 -0.78
C ARG A 81 -7.51 -14.47 -1.40
N ASP A 82 -7.44 -14.67 -2.71
CA ASP A 82 -6.17 -14.82 -3.44
C ASP A 82 -5.45 -13.47 -3.51
N THR A 83 -6.20 -12.37 -3.70
CA THR A 83 -5.68 -10.99 -3.59
C THR A 83 -5.14 -10.70 -2.21
N VAL A 84 -5.91 -11.01 -1.15
CA VAL A 84 -5.47 -10.78 0.23
C VAL A 84 -4.24 -11.63 0.56
N THR A 85 -4.21 -12.89 0.12
CA THR A 85 -3.05 -13.79 0.33
C THR A 85 -1.82 -13.24 -0.37
N SER A 86 -1.94 -12.80 -1.63
CA SER A 86 -0.84 -12.20 -2.38
C SER A 86 -0.31 -10.92 -1.71
N ARG A 87 -1.21 -10.10 -1.16
CA ARG A 87 -0.82 -8.89 -0.41
C ARG A 87 -0.09 -9.24 0.89
N ILE A 88 -0.54 -10.25 1.63
CA ILE A 88 0.16 -10.73 2.82
C ILE A 88 1.57 -11.19 2.45
N THR A 89 1.72 -12.02 1.41
CA THR A 89 3.04 -12.48 0.93
C THR A 89 3.95 -11.32 0.53
N ALA A 90 3.41 -10.29 -0.13
CA ALA A 90 4.18 -9.09 -0.47
C ALA A 90 4.65 -8.31 0.78
N ILE A 91 3.82 -8.21 1.80
CA ILE A 91 4.17 -7.58 3.09
C ILE A 91 5.25 -8.40 3.80
N GLU A 92 5.12 -9.73 3.85
CA GLU A 92 6.14 -10.61 4.45
C GLU A 92 7.50 -10.48 3.75
N ALA A 93 7.50 -10.37 2.42
CA ALA A 93 8.73 -10.12 1.66
C ALA A 93 9.36 -8.76 2.03
N GLN A 94 8.56 -7.71 2.20
CA GLN A 94 9.05 -6.41 2.65
C GLN A 94 9.59 -6.46 4.09
N LEU A 95 8.92 -7.17 4.99
CA LEU A 95 9.40 -7.36 6.36
C LEU A 95 10.76 -8.06 6.38
N ASN A 96 10.95 -9.12 5.59
CA ASN A 96 12.23 -9.82 5.50
C ASN A 96 13.35 -8.90 4.96
N GLN A 97 13.04 -8.05 3.97
CA GLN A 97 14.00 -7.07 3.45
C GLN A 97 14.38 -6.02 4.51
N LEU A 98 13.39 -5.49 5.23
CA LEU A 98 13.61 -4.53 6.31
C LEU A 98 14.38 -5.14 7.47
N ASP A 99 14.12 -6.40 7.82
CA ASP A 99 14.85 -7.10 8.87
C ASP A 99 16.30 -7.37 8.48
N THR A 100 16.54 -7.76 7.23
CA THR A 100 17.90 -7.90 6.67
C THR A 100 18.64 -6.57 6.74
N ALA A 101 18.01 -5.47 6.31
CA ALA A 101 18.59 -4.13 6.38
C ALA A 101 18.87 -3.71 7.83
N ARG A 102 17.96 -3.98 8.76
CA ARG A 102 18.14 -3.72 10.20
C ARG A 102 19.30 -4.52 10.78
N GLY A 103 19.43 -5.80 10.42
CA GLY A 103 20.54 -6.67 10.82
C GLY A 103 21.87 -6.09 10.36
N TYR A 104 21.96 -5.72 9.08
CA TYR A 104 23.12 -5.05 8.50
C TYR A 104 23.46 -3.73 9.24
N LEU A 105 22.48 -2.86 9.50
CA LEU A 105 22.71 -1.60 10.23
C LEU A 105 23.16 -1.83 11.67
N SER A 106 22.58 -2.81 12.36
CA SER A 106 22.95 -3.17 13.73
C SER A 106 24.38 -3.69 13.79
N TYR A 107 24.74 -4.56 12.84
CA TYR A 107 26.06 -5.15 12.76
C TYR A 107 27.16 -4.09 12.51
N MET A 108 26.88 -3.04 11.73
CA MET A 108 27.82 -1.92 11.58
C MET A 108 28.13 -1.21 12.90
N LEU A 109 27.17 -1.12 13.83
CA LEU A 109 27.36 -0.50 15.13
C LEU A 109 28.22 -1.34 16.08
N GLU A 110 28.35 -2.65 15.83
CA GLU A 110 29.25 -3.52 16.62
C GLU A 110 30.72 -3.24 16.32
N CYS A 111 31.02 -2.58 15.21
CA CYS A 111 32.39 -2.23 14.90
C CYS A 111 32.87 -1.01 15.68
N THR A 112 33.89 -1.22 16.51
CA THR A 112 34.49 -0.18 17.38
C THR A 112 35.58 0.65 16.69
N ARG A 113 35.74 0.52 15.37
CA ARG A 113 36.76 1.24 14.57
C ARG A 113 36.22 2.57 14.04
N ASP A 114 37.11 3.51 13.77
CA ASP A 114 36.74 4.86 13.30
C ASP A 114 36.07 4.88 11.91
N ASN A 115 36.40 3.92 11.04
CA ASN A 115 35.79 3.79 9.72
C ASN A 115 35.20 2.39 9.48
N PRO A 116 33.87 2.23 9.62
CA PRO A 116 33.23 0.93 9.45
C PRO A 116 33.32 0.35 8.03
N ALA A 117 33.47 1.20 7.01
CA ALA A 117 33.57 0.76 5.62
C ALA A 117 34.97 0.25 5.23
N ALA A 118 36.03 0.75 5.89
CA ALA A 118 37.42 0.39 5.58
C ALA A 118 37.98 -0.66 6.55
N ASP A 119 37.66 -0.55 7.84
CA ASP A 119 38.44 -1.18 8.92
C ASP A 119 37.74 -2.35 9.60
N CYS A 120 36.51 -2.67 9.18
CA CYS A 120 35.72 -3.75 9.78
C CYS A 120 35.71 -4.98 8.86
N LEU A 121 36.64 -5.90 9.12
CA LEU A 121 36.83 -7.11 8.31
C LEU A 121 35.57 -7.98 8.22
N GLN A 122 34.85 -8.10 9.33
CA GLN A 122 33.64 -8.92 9.36
C GLN A 122 32.46 -8.23 8.66
N PHE A 123 32.42 -6.88 8.62
CA PHE A 123 31.50 -6.15 7.74
C PHE A 123 31.83 -6.37 6.27
N ARG A 124 33.12 -6.28 5.93
CA ARG A 124 33.62 -6.53 4.58
C ARG A 124 33.32 -7.95 4.08
N ALA A 125 33.23 -8.94 4.97
CA ALA A 125 32.92 -10.33 4.63
C ALA A 125 31.44 -10.55 4.26
N GLU A 126 30.51 -9.80 4.86
CA GLU A 126 29.07 -9.88 4.60
C GLU A 126 28.65 -9.14 3.30
N VAL A 127 29.48 -8.22 2.80
CA VAL A 127 29.20 -7.47 1.57
C VAL A 127 29.49 -8.34 0.34
N LEU A 128 28.42 -8.85 -0.28
CA LEU A 128 28.49 -9.49 -1.59
C LEU A 128 28.83 -8.46 -2.68
N VAL A 129 30.00 -8.59 -3.28
CA VAL A 129 30.38 -7.83 -4.47
C VAL A 129 29.82 -8.54 -5.70
N PRO A 130 28.89 -7.92 -6.46
CA PRO A 130 28.36 -8.53 -7.67
C PRO A 130 29.49 -8.78 -8.69
N ALA A 131 29.47 -9.94 -9.32
CA ALA A 131 30.43 -10.25 -10.38
C ALA A 131 30.33 -9.24 -11.53
N PRO A 132 31.45 -8.90 -12.20
CA PRO A 132 31.43 -8.01 -13.35
C PRO A 132 30.50 -8.57 -14.44
N LYS A 133 29.58 -7.74 -14.95
CA LYS A 133 28.75 -8.12 -16.09
C LYS A 133 29.65 -8.30 -17.31
N HIS A 134 29.74 -9.52 -17.82
CA HIS A 134 30.49 -9.82 -19.03
C HIS A 134 29.86 -9.02 -20.19
N ARG A 135 30.59 -8.05 -20.74
CA ARG A 135 30.16 -7.32 -21.95
C ARG A 135 30.66 -8.13 -23.14
N PRO A 136 29.79 -8.68 -24.00
CA PRO A 136 30.25 -9.37 -25.19
C PRO A 136 31.00 -8.36 -26.07
N THR A 137 32.26 -8.67 -26.38
CA THR A 137 33.03 -8.01 -27.44
C THR A 137 32.39 -8.37 -28.77
N HIS A 138 31.73 -7.39 -29.40
CA HIS A 138 31.41 -7.47 -30.82
C HIS A 138 32.70 -7.17 -31.60
N ASP A 139 33.22 -8.20 -32.26
CA ASP A 139 34.12 -8.09 -33.43
C ASP A 139 33.28 -7.78 -34.69
#